data_AF-A0A7C3G152-F1
#
_entry.id   AF-A0A7C3G152-F1
#
_cell.length_a   1.000
_cell.length_b   1.000
_cell.length_c   1.000
_cell.angle_alpha   90.00
_cell.angle_beta   90.00
_cell.angle_gamma   90.00
#
_symmetry.space_group_name_H-M   'P 1'
#
loop_
_entity.id
_entity.type
_entity.pdbx_description
1 polymer ?
#
loop_
_entity_poly.entity_id
_entity_poly.type
_entity_poly.pdbx_seq_one_letter_code
_entity_poly.pdbx_strand_id
1 'polypeptide(L)'
;MSDYWLDSDSLITAKNGPYGFDIAPSFWTFIERKMNEGIIASSSLVYDEIAEGDEDELLLWAREQRENGYFIEPDGVVQTIFRQIADYVNRYFP
;
A
#
# COMPACT_ATOMS: atom_id res chain seq x y z
N MET A 1 -11.35 -7.86 7.80
CA MET A 1 -11.29 -7.37 6.41
C MET A 1 -11.11 -5.87 6.53
N SER A 2 -10.07 -5.30 5.94
CA SER A 2 -9.75 -3.88 6.10
C SER A 2 -10.76 -2.99 5.38
N ASP A 3 -11.12 -1.88 6.01
CA ASP A 3 -12.07 -0.91 5.47
C ASP A 3 -11.41 -0.02 4.39
N TYR A 4 -10.10 0.18 4.50
CA TYR A 4 -9.32 1.04 3.61
C TYR A 4 -8.04 0.34 3.14
N TRP A 5 -7.70 0.58 1.88
CA TRP A 5 -6.49 0.08 1.25
C TRP A 5 -5.65 1.25 0.76
N LEU A 6 -4.38 1.27 1.14
CA LEU A 6 -3.44 2.31 0.72
C LEU A 6 -2.78 1.90 -0.59
N ASP A 7 -2.57 2.90 -1.43
CA ASP A 7 -1.82 2.80 -2.68
C ASP A 7 -0.39 3.33 -2.49
N SER A 8 0.54 2.91 -3.35
CA SER A 8 1.95 3.34 -3.29
C SER A 8 2.07 4.86 -3.40
N ASP A 9 1.37 5.48 -4.35
CA ASP A 9 1.41 6.93 -4.55
C ASP A 9 0.90 7.71 -3.33
N SER A 10 -0.07 7.15 -2.58
CA SER A 10 -0.56 7.77 -1.35
C SER A 10 0.52 7.82 -0.27
N LEU A 11 1.31 6.75 -0.14
CA LEU A 11 2.42 6.66 0.81
C LEU A 11 3.62 7.51 0.37
N ILE A 12 3.97 7.44 -0.91
CA ILE A 12 5.07 8.22 -1.51
C ILE A 12 4.79 9.72 -1.41
N THR A 13 3.56 10.14 -1.74
CA THR A 13 3.14 11.55 -1.65
C THR A 13 3.14 12.04 -0.20
N ALA A 14 2.71 11.20 0.74
CA ALA A 14 2.76 11.54 2.16
C ALA A 14 4.21 11.79 2.60
N LYS A 15 5.12 10.84 2.31
CA LYS A 15 6.54 10.92 2.66
C LYS A 15 7.26 12.11 2.02
N ASN A 16 6.99 12.40 0.75
CA ASN A 16 7.63 13.52 0.03
C ASN A 16 6.94 14.88 0.27
N GLY A 17 5.86 14.90 1.06
CA GLY A 17 5.02 16.08 1.26
C GLY A 17 4.98 16.52 2.73
N PRO A 18 3.83 17.03 3.20
CA PRO A 18 3.70 17.55 4.57
C PRO A 18 3.71 16.45 5.65
N TYR A 19 3.77 15.18 5.25
CA TYR A 19 3.81 14.04 6.15
C TYR A 19 5.13 13.27 6.10
N GLY A 20 6.23 13.93 5.71
CA GLY A 20 7.57 13.34 5.82
C GLY A 20 7.85 12.81 7.23
N PHE A 21 8.65 11.75 7.33
CA PHE A 21 8.95 11.09 8.61
C PHE A 21 9.58 12.05 9.64
N ASP A 22 10.36 13.02 9.17
CA ASP A 22 10.97 14.10 9.95
C ASP A 22 10.01 15.27 10.26
N ILE A 23 8.96 15.44 9.46
CA ILE A 23 7.97 16.52 9.58
C ILE A 23 6.80 16.11 10.48
N ALA A 24 6.22 14.93 10.25
CA ALA A 24 5.02 14.46 10.92
C ALA A 24 5.11 12.96 11.31
N PRO A 25 6.04 12.56 12.19
CA PRO A 25 6.22 11.16 12.58
C PRO A 25 4.94 10.53 13.14
N SER A 26 4.10 11.31 13.84
CA SER A 26 2.82 10.84 14.37
C SER A 26 1.81 10.41 13.30
N PHE A 27 1.96 10.85 12.05
CA PHE A 27 1.17 10.36 10.93
C PHE A 27 1.45 8.87 10.68
N TRP A 28 2.73 8.49 10.62
CA TRP A 28 3.15 7.11 10.38
C TRP A 28 2.77 6.19 11.55
N THR A 29 2.97 6.64 12.79
CA THR A 29 2.47 5.93 13.98
C THR A 29 0.94 5.77 13.96
N PHE A 30 0.21 6.76 13.43
CA PHE A 30 -1.24 6.64 13.26
C PHE A 30 -1.59 5.55 12.25
N ILE A 31 -0.91 5.50 11.10
CA ILE A 31 -1.12 4.46 10.07
C ILE A 31 -0.83 3.07 10.65
N GLU A 32 0.30 2.89 11.32
CA GLU A 32 0.67 1.63 11.99
C GLU A 32 -0.39 1.18 13.00
N ARG A 33 -0.90 2.10 13.83
CA ARG A 33 -1.97 1.79 14.76
C ARG A 33 -3.24 1.35 14.04
N LYS A 34 -3.59 1.99 12.92
CA LYS A 34 -4.76 1.61 12.12
C LYS A 34 -4.58 0.30 11.34
N MET A 35 -3.35 -0.05 10.98
CA MET A 35 -3.02 -1.38 10.47
C MET A 35 -3.17 -2.45 11.55
N ASN A 36 -2.66 -2.20 12.76
CA ASN A 36 -2.85 -3.06 13.93
C ASN A 36 -4.33 -3.28 14.28
N GLU A 37 -5.15 -2.24 14.18
CA GLU A 37 -6.61 -2.32 14.39
C GLU A 37 -7.34 -3.07 13.24
N GLY A 38 -6.65 -3.42 12.15
CA GLY A 38 -7.23 -4.08 10.98
C GLY A 38 -8.13 -3.18 10.13
N ILE A 39 -8.01 -1.86 10.27
CA ILE A 39 -8.81 -0.86 9.54
C ILE A 39 -8.13 -0.51 8.21
N ILE A 40 -6.81 -0.43 8.22
CA ILE A 40 -5.98 -0.12 7.04
C ILE A 40 -5.15 -1.35 6.69
N ALA A 41 -5.01 -1.63 5.41
CA ALA A 41 -3.98 -2.53 4.88
C ALA A 41 -3.46 -2.00 3.55
N SER A 42 -2.49 -2.70 2.98
CA SER A 42 -2.03 -2.45 1.62
C SER A 42 -1.84 -3.77 0.88
N SER A 43 -1.80 -3.74 -0.46
CA SER A 43 -1.54 -4.95 -1.26
C SER A 43 -0.05 -5.27 -1.29
N SER A 44 0.33 -6.54 -1.36
CA SER A 44 1.73 -6.95 -1.62
C SER A 44 2.34 -6.25 -2.85
N LEU A 45 1.54 -5.98 -3.88
CA LEU A 45 1.97 -5.23 -5.06
C LEU A 45 2.44 -3.80 -4.73
N VAL A 46 1.79 -3.13 -3.76
CA VAL A 46 2.19 -1.79 -3.31
C VAL A 46 3.53 -1.84 -2.59
N TYR A 47 3.80 -2.91 -1.83
CA TYR A 47 5.13 -3.09 -1.26
C TYR A 47 6.19 -3.27 -2.35
N ASP A 48 5.90 -4.08 -3.36
CA ASP A 48 6.84 -4.34 -4.45
C ASP A 48 7.16 -3.03 -5.21
N GLU A 49 6.16 -2.19 -5.49
CA GLU A 49 6.37 -0.86 -6.09
C GLU A 49 7.24 0.06 -5.22
N ILE A 50 7.04 0.07 -3.91
CA ILE A 50 7.91 0.82 -2.97
C ILE A 50 9.33 0.25 -2.99
N ALA A 51 9.47 -1.07 -3.06
CA ALA A 51 10.76 -1.77 -3.06
C ALA A 51 11.56 -1.62 -4.36
N GLU A 52 10.90 -1.31 -5.48
CA GLU A 52 11.54 -0.92 -6.74
C GLU A 52 12.10 0.51 -6.72
N GLY A 53 11.67 1.33 -5.77
CA GLY A 53 12.11 2.72 -5.59
C GLY A 53 13.46 2.89 -4.91
N ASP A 54 13.70 4.10 -4.40
CA ASP A 54 14.93 4.45 -3.69
C ASP A 54 15.02 3.74 -2.33
N GLU A 55 16.24 3.39 -1.91
CA GLU A 55 16.48 2.88 -0.56
C GLU A 55 16.42 4.01 0.47
N ASP A 56 15.21 4.28 0.95
CA ASP A 56 14.89 5.38 1.85
C ASP A 56 14.08 4.96 3.10
N GLU A 57 13.70 5.95 3.91
CA GLU A 57 12.92 5.74 5.14
C GLU A 57 11.55 5.10 4.87
N LEU A 58 10.93 5.35 3.72
CA LEU A 58 9.67 4.72 3.35
C LEU A 58 9.86 3.23 3.08
N LEU A 59 10.92 2.85 2.38
CA LEU A 59 11.23 1.43 2.15
C LEU A 59 11.54 0.70 3.45
N LEU A 60 12.29 1.31 4.37
CA LEU A 60 12.56 0.73 5.69
C LEU A 60 11.27 0.50 6.48
N TRP A 61 10.40 1.51 6.52
CA TRP A 61 9.09 1.40 7.16
C TRP A 61 8.21 0.32 6.51
N ALA A 62 8.18 0.26 5.16
CA ALA A 62 7.38 -0.72 4.43
C ALA A 62 7.87 -2.15 4.66
N ARG A 63 9.19 -2.38 4.79
CA ARG A 63 9.76 -3.69 5.14
C ARG A 63 9.25 -4.16 6.50
N GLU A 64 9.27 -3.30 7.52
CA GLU A 64 8.74 -3.63 8.85
C GLU A 64 7.24 -3.95 8.79
N GLN A 65 6.44 -3.14 8.10
CA GLN A 65 5.00 -3.40 7.99
C GLN A 65 4.70 -4.68 7.19
N ARG A 66 5.55 -5.06 6.25
CA ARG A 66 5.45 -6.34 5.53
C ARG A 66 5.74 -7.52 6.44
N GLU A 67 6.79 -7.43 7.26
CA GLU A 67 7.11 -8.46 8.26
C GLU A 67 5.97 -8.63 9.29
N ASN A 68 5.28 -7.53 9.62
CA ASN A 68 4.08 -7.54 10.47
C ASN A 68 2.81 -8.06 9.75
N GLY A 69 2.87 -8.34 8.45
CA GLY A 69 1.76 -8.92 7.68
C GLY A 69 0.71 -7.91 7.21
N TYR A 70 1.02 -6.61 7.14
CA TYR A 70 0.06 -5.58 6.70
C TYR A 70 0.03 -5.34 5.19
N PHE A 71 0.97 -5.93 4.46
CA PHE A 71 0.93 -6.05 3.00
C PHE A 71 0.36 -7.42 2.63
N ILE A 72 -0.86 -7.41 2.09
CA ILE A 72 -1.70 -8.59 1.92
C ILE A 72 -1.63 -9.05 0.46
N GLU A 73 -1.39 -10.35 0.27
CA GLU A 73 -1.46 -10.98 -1.04
C GLU A 73 -2.91 -10.99 -1.59
N PRO A 74 -3.13 -10.52 -2.82
CA PRO A 74 -4.43 -10.63 -3.47
C PRO A 74 -4.89 -12.08 -3.58
N ASP A 75 -6.10 -12.36 -3.09
CA ASP A 75 -6.67 -13.71 -3.15
C ASP A 75 -7.29 -14.03 -4.52
N GLY A 76 -7.79 -15.26 -4.68
CA GLY A 76 -8.41 -15.72 -5.92
C GLY A 76 -9.68 -14.94 -6.32
N VAL A 77 -10.37 -14.30 -5.36
CA VAL A 77 -11.53 -13.46 -5.67
C VAL A 77 -11.06 -12.15 -6.28
N VAL A 78 -10.06 -11.50 -5.68
CA VAL A 78 -9.45 -10.27 -6.22
C VAL A 78 -8.92 -10.51 -7.63
N GLN A 79 -8.18 -11.59 -7.84
CA GLN A 79 -7.65 -11.95 -9.16
C GLN A 79 -8.74 -12.20 -10.21
N THR A 80 -9.88 -12.76 -9.80
CA THR A 80 -11.03 -12.98 -10.69
C THR A 80 -11.65 -11.66 -11.12
N ILE A 81 -11.89 -10.74 -10.19
CA ILE A 81 -12.47 -9.43 -10.48
C ILE A 81 -11.49 -8.58 -11.31
N PHE A 82 -10.20 -8.59 -10.96
CA PHE A 82 -9.17 -7.89 -11.73
C PHE A 82 -9.17 -8.34 -13.20
N ARG A 83 -9.24 -9.64 -13.46
CA ARG A 83 -9.33 -10.18 -14.83
C ARG A 83 -10.55 -9.66 -15.58
N GLN A 84 -11.71 -9.62 -14.94
CA GLN A 84 -12.93 -9.10 -15.57
C GLN A 84 -12.77 -7.62 -15.97
N ILE A 85 -12.14 -6.82 -15.11
CA ILE A 85 -11.85 -5.41 -15.40
C ILE A 85 -10.85 -5.31 -16.56
N ALA A 86 -9.75 -6.07 -16.53
CA ALA A 86 -8.74 -6.07 -17.58
C ALA A 86 -9.33 -6.48 -18.94
N ASP A 87 -10.18 -7.53 -18.98
CA ASP A 87 -10.87 -7.97 -20.19
C ASP A 87 -11.81 -6.90 -20.74
N TYR A 88 -12.50 -6.16 -19.86
CA TYR A 88 -13.34 -5.04 -20.25
C TYR A 88 -12.50 -3.91 -20.87
N VAL A 89 -11.41 -3.50 -20.19
CA VAL A 89 -10.53 -2.44 -20.69
C VAL A 89 -9.94 -2.82 -22.05
N ASN A 90 -9.37 -4.02 -22.18
CA ASN A 90 -8.81 -4.51 -23.45
C ASN A 90 -9.83 -4.56 -24.59
N ARG A 91 -11.11 -4.81 -24.29
CA ARG A 91 -12.16 -4.88 -25.31
C ARG A 91 -12.61 -3.50 -25.79
N TYR A 92 -12.66 -2.50 -24.90
CA TYR A 92 -13.29 -1.21 -25.18
C TYR A 92 -12.30 -0.04 -25.30
N PHE A 93 -11.05 -0.20 -24.85
CA PHE A 93 -9.98 0.81 -24.87
C PHE A 93 -8.64 0.18 -25.33
N PRO A 94 -8.53 -0.22 -26.62
CA PRO A 94 -7.33 -0.86 -27.17
C PRO A 94 -6.16 0.11 -27.39
#